data_AF-A0AAJ6BM98-F1
#
_entry.id   AF-A0AAJ6BM98-F1
#
_cell.length_a   1.000
_cell.length_b   1.000
_cell.length_c   1.000
_cell.angle_alpha   90.00
_cell.angle_beta   90.00
_cell.angle_gamma   90.00
#
_symmetry.space_group_name_H-M   'P 1'
#
loop_
_entity.id
_entity.type
_entity.pdbx_description
1 polymer ?
#
loop_
_entity_poly.entity_id
_entity_poly.type
_entity_poly.pdbx_seq_one_letter_code
_entity_poly.pdbx_strand_id
1 'polypeptide(L)' 'MYDRRFFSSKLGKAAMISIAAMLAFNVLTLSQQLQAAPMPLAQAHSHVSVELA' A
#
# COMPACT_ATOMS: atom_id res chain seq x y z
N MET A 1 -9.60 25.84 -7.12
CA MET A 1 -10.18 24.53 -7.53
C MET A 1 -10.22 23.55 -6.36
N TYR A 2 -9.12 23.40 -5.60
CA TYR A 2 -9.14 22.81 -4.25
C TYR A 2 -9.11 23.91 -3.18
N ASP A 3 -10.20 24.68 -3.11
CA ASP A 3 -10.32 25.75 -2.13
C ASP A 3 -10.93 25.18 -0.83
N ARG A 4 -10.70 25.86 0.30
CA ARG A 4 -11.22 25.46 1.63
C ARG A 4 -12.74 25.21 1.63
N ARG A 5 -13.45 25.88 0.71
CA ARG A 5 -14.89 25.72 0.44
C ARG A 5 -15.26 24.38 -0.20
N PHE A 6 -14.39 23.83 -1.07
CA PHE A 6 -14.57 22.53 -1.69
C PHE A 6 -14.48 21.40 -0.65
N PHE A 7 -13.47 21.44 0.23
CA PHE A 7 -13.31 20.48 1.33
C PHE A 7 -14.42 20.57 2.39
N SER A 8 -15.05 21.72 2.54
CA SER A 8 -16.21 21.88 3.43
C SER A 8 -17.52 21.41 2.80
N SER A 9 -17.58 21.25 1.47
CA SER A 9 -18.76 20.77 0.77
C SER A 9 -19.00 19.27 1.04
N LYS A 10 -20.26 18.81 0.91
CA LYS A 10 -20.58 17.38 1.02
C LYS A 10 -19.76 16.51 0.06
N LEU A 11 -19.53 16.99 -1.15
CA LEU A 11 -18.74 16.29 -2.16
C LEU A 11 -17.26 16.18 -1.76
N GLY A 12 -16.66 17.27 -1.29
CA GLY A 12 -15.27 17.25 -0.82
C GLY A 12 -15.07 16.38 0.42
N LYS A 13 -16.02 16.38 1.36
CA LYS A 13 -16.00 15.47 2.51
C LYS A 13 -16.11 14.01 2.09
N ALA A 14 -17.03 13.68 1.18
CA ALA A 14 -17.18 12.33 0.66
C ALA A 14 -15.92 11.85 -0.08
N ALA A 15 -15.30 12.72 -0.88
CA ALA A 15 -14.03 12.42 -1.55
C ALA A 15 -12.90 12.14 -0.53
N MET A 16 -12.76 12.96 0.51
CA MET A 16 -11.77 12.75 1.57
C MET A 16 -12.00 11.44 2.33
N ILE A 17 -13.26 11.09 2.62
CA ILE A 17 -13.61 9.82 3.28
C ILE A 17 -13.25 8.63 2.39
N SER A 18 -13.54 8.70 1.09
CA SER A 18 -13.18 7.64 0.13
C SER A 18 -11.65 7.43 0.06
N ILE A 19 -10.89 8.52 -0.04
CA ILE A 19 -9.42 8.46 -0.05
C ILE A 19 -8.90 7.88 1.27
N ALA A 20 -9.44 8.33 2.40
CA ALA A 20 -9.07 7.80 3.71
C ALA A 20 -9.37 6.30 3.84
N ALA A 21 -10.53 5.85 3.35
CA ALA A 21 -10.90 4.44 3.36
C ALA A 21 -9.96 3.59 2.48
N MET A 22 -9.60 4.09 1.29
CA MET A 22 -8.65 3.43 0.39
C MET A 22 -7.26 3.31 1.03
N LEU A 23 -6.79 4.38 1.69
CA LEU A 23 -5.50 4.36 2.41
C LEU A 23 -5.54 3.39 3.59
N ALA A 24 -6.60 3.41 4.40
CA ALA A 24 -6.76 2.50 5.53
C ALA A 24 -6.76 1.04 5.08
N PHE A 25 -7.48 0.74 3.98
CA PHE A 25 -7.49 -0.58 3.39
C PHE A 25 -6.10 -1.01 2.92
N ASN A 26 -5.39 -0.16 2.16
CA ASN A 26 -4.04 -0.46 1.70
C ASN A 26 -3.05 -0.68 2.85
N VAL A 27 -3.14 0.10 3.94
CA VAL A 27 -2.28 -0.08 5.12
C VAL A 27 -2.58 -1.39 5.83
N LEU A 28 -3.86 -1.76 5.96
CA LEU A 28 -4.27 -3.04 6.54
C LEU A 28 -3.81 -4.21 5.67
N THR A 29 -4.01 -4.14 4.36
CA THR A 29 -3.53 -5.16 3.43
C THR A 29 -2.01 -5.27 3.46
N LEU A 30 -1.28 -4.17 3.51
CA LEU A 30 0.18 -4.19 3.62
C LEU A 30 0.64 -4.82 4.94
N SER A 31 -0.04 -4.50 6.05
CA SER A 31 0.25 -5.09 7.36
C SER A 31 0.01 -6.60 7.36
N GLN A 32 -1.10 -7.04 6.76
CA GLN A 32 -1.41 -8.45 6.58
C GLN A 32 -0.44 -9.15 5.64
N GLN A 33 -0.04 -8.50 4.53
CA GLN A 33 0.99 -9.01 3.63
C GLN A 33 2.34 -9.10 4.32
N LEU A 34 2.70 -8.18 5.21
CA LEU A 34 3.96 -8.27 5.95
C LEU A 34 3.96 -9.43 6.96
N GLN A 35 2.80 -9.73 7.56
CA GLN A 35 2.65 -10.88 8.46
C GLN A 35 2.46 -12.22 7.72
N ALA A 36 1.89 -12.19 6.52
CA ALA A 36 1.67 -13.37 5.67
C ALA A 36 2.80 -13.61 4.68
N ALA A 37 3.68 -12.64 4.45
CA ALA A 37 4.88 -12.82 3.66
C ALA A 37 5.79 -13.78 4.43
N PRO A 38 6.05 -14.99 3.90
CA PRO A 38 7.15 -15.77 4.41
C PRO A 38 8.40 -14.94 4.14
N MET A 39 8.99 -14.42 5.20
CA MET A 39 10.25 -13.68 5.18
C MET A 39 11.24 -14.40 4.25
N PRO A 40 11.55 -13.88 3.04
CA PRO A 40 12.54 -14.53 2.20
C PRO A 40 13.91 -14.03 2.66
N LEU A 41 14.36 -14.46 3.84
CA LEU A 41 15.75 -14.28 4.27
C LEU A 41 16.75 -15.10 3.43
N ALA A 42 16.33 -15.72 2.32
CA ALA A 42 17.15 -16.68 1.59
C ALA A 42 17.08 -16.58 0.05
N GLN A 43 16.63 -15.47 -0.55
CA GLN A 43 16.59 -15.35 -2.02
C GLN A 43 17.49 -14.26 -2.62
N ALA A 44 18.35 -13.63 -1.81
CA ALA A 44 19.33 -12.65 -2.30
C ALA A 44 20.68 -13.26 -2.75
N HIS A 45 20.93 -14.56 -2.57
CA HIS A 45 22.25 -15.17 -2.88
C HIS A 45 22.26 -16.38 -3.82
N SER A 46 21.12 -16.90 -4.28
CA SER A 46 21.09 -18.24 -4.90
C SER A 46 20.82 -18.26 -6.42
N HIS A 47 20.57 -17.12 -7.07
CA HIS A 47 20.21 -17.10 -8.50
C HIS A 47 21.39 -16.83 -9.45
N VAL A 48 22.62 -16.65 -8.97
CA VAL A 48 23.78 -16.31 -9.83
C VAL A 48 24.73 -17.51 -10.07
N SER A 49 24.62 -18.61 -9.33
CA SER A 49 25.62 -19.69 -9.38
C SER A 49 25.22 -20.95 -10.18
N VAL A 50 24.04 -21.00 -10.81
CA VAL A 50 23.56 -22.24 -11.46
C VAL A 50 23.85 -22.31 -12.97
N GLU A 51 24.36 -21.24 -13.60
CA GLU A 51 24.67 -21.26 -15.05
C GLU A 51 26.16 -21.50 -15.42
N LEU A 52 27.05 -21.76 -14.44
CA LEU A 52 28.44 -22.16 -14.73
C LEU A 52 28.92 -23.30 -13.81
N ALA A 53 28.58 -24.55 -14.14
CA ALA A 53 29.33 -25.74 -13.74
C ALA A 53 29.00 -26.92 -14.65
#